data_AF-A0A1E1WAX7-F1
#
_entry.id   AF-A0A1E1WAX7-F1
#
_cell.length_a   1.000
_cell.length_b   1.000
_cell.length_c   1.000
_cell.angle_alpha   90.00
_cell.angle_beta   90.00
_cell.angle_gamma   90.00
#
_symmetry.space_group_name_H-M   'P 1'
#
loop_
_entity.id
_entity.type
_entity.pdbx_description
1 polymer ?
#
loop_
_entity_poly.entity_id
_entity_poly.type
_entity_poly.pdbx_seq_one_letter_code
_entity_poly.pdbx_strand_id
1 'polypeptide(L)'
;IEENCQIKSAEYNKNKINLSTFSQKIVAMDDKYETVKLCYTIHKYSSYSVNYIPENIMVNNPSDPLSRWFTDSTTPSQYIMLKLKSPSIVETIKFGKYIKAHVSDLKKFQILGGTDENNLSLLLSAGLKKDSSPETFRLRHRTLEGMY
;
A
#
# COMPACT_ATOMS: atom_id res chain seq x y z
N ILE A 1 -9.35 17.41 -15.07
CA ILE A 1 -8.86 17.41 -13.68
C ILE A 1 -8.40 15.99 -13.41
N GLU A 2 -7.09 15.75 -13.49
CA GLU A 2 -6.50 14.41 -13.49
C GLU A 2 -5.91 14.11 -12.11
N GLU A 3 -6.52 13.18 -11.37
CA GLU A 3 -6.20 12.95 -9.96
C GLU A 3 -5.37 11.67 -9.79
N ASN A 4 -4.17 11.83 -9.21
CA ASN A 4 -3.17 10.78 -9.03
C ASN A 4 -3.12 10.29 -7.58
N CYS A 5 -3.33 8.99 -7.32
CA CYS A 5 -2.96 8.35 -6.05
C CYS A 5 -1.52 7.85 -6.11
N GLN A 6 -0.82 7.67 -4.97
CA GLN A 6 0.63 7.51 -4.97
C GLN A 6 1.19 7.00 -3.60
N ILE A 7 2.08 6.00 -3.60
CA ILE A 7 2.72 5.35 -2.41
C ILE A 7 4.23 5.73 -2.28
N LYS A 8 4.65 6.33 -1.15
CA LYS A 8 6.06 6.60 -0.76
C LYS A 8 6.30 6.26 0.72
N SER A 9 7.42 5.65 1.06
CA SER A 9 7.85 5.36 2.45
C SER A 9 8.61 6.54 3.07
N ALA A 10 8.32 6.90 4.33
CA ALA A 10 9.04 7.93 5.09
C ALA A 10 8.92 7.72 6.61
N GLU A 11 9.99 8.05 7.33
CA GLU A 11 10.24 7.71 8.74
C GLU A 11 9.59 8.64 9.79
N TYR A 12 9.47 8.01 10.95
CA TYR A 12 8.84 8.32 12.24
C TYR A 12 9.22 9.63 12.95
N ASN A 13 8.23 10.28 13.58
CA ASN A 13 8.44 11.03 14.82
C ASN A 13 7.29 10.80 15.82
N LYS A 14 7.67 10.63 17.08
CA LYS A 14 6.89 10.08 18.19
C LYS A 14 6.34 11.22 19.03
N ASN A 15 5.03 11.32 19.20
CA ASN A 15 4.46 11.97 20.38
C ASN A 15 3.11 11.34 20.78
N LYS A 16 3.06 10.97 22.06
CA LYS A 16 1.91 10.48 22.82
C LYS A 16 0.78 11.51 22.80
N ILE A 17 -0.48 11.07 22.74
CA ILE A 17 -1.53 11.54 23.66
C ILE A 17 -2.46 10.37 23.98
N ASN A 18 -2.81 10.27 25.26
CA ASN A 18 -3.73 9.32 25.88
C ASN A 18 -5.01 10.10 26.18
N LEU A 19 -6.21 9.61 25.85
CA LEU A 19 -7.44 10.15 26.44
C LEU A 19 -8.58 9.13 26.44
N SER A 20 -9.14 9.05 27.63
CA SER A 20 -10.23 8.23 28.16
C SER A 20 -11.58 8.42 27.46
N THR A 21 -12.31 7.30 27.37
CA THR A 21 -13.76 7.16 27.60
C THR A 21 -14.66 8.29 27.12
N PHE A 22 -15.35 8.08 25.99
CA PHE A 22 -16.71 8.59 25.78
C PHE A 22 -17.56 7.49 25.12
N SER A 23 -18.46 6.91 25.90
CA SER A 23 -19.55 6.07 25.41
C SER A 23 -20.56 6.96 24.70
N GLN A 24 -20.70 6.83 23.38
CA GLN A 24 -21.89 7.22 22.64
C GLN A 24 -22.01 6.39 21.36
N LYS A 25 -22.87 5.37 21.44
CA LYS A 25 -23.69 4.74 20.39
C LYS A 25 -23.40 5.22 18.96
N ILE A 26 -22.48 4.56 18.25
CA ILE A 26 -22.43 4.67 16.80
C ILE A 26 -23.28 3.54 16.25
N VAL A 27 -24.44 3.95 15.73
CA VAL A 27 -25.36 3.16 14.92
C VAL A 27 -24.54 2.31 13.95
N ALA A 28 -24.69 0.99 14.00
CA ALA A 28 -24.21 0.12 12.94
C ALA A 28 -25.01 0.45 11.67
N MET A 29 -24.53 1.43 10.90
CA MET A 29 -24.93 1.59 9.52
C MET A 29 -24.26 0.44 8.78
N ASP A 30 -25.02 -0.64 8.66
CA ASP A 30 -24.69 -1.83 7.87
C ASP A 30 -24.86 -1.46 6.38
N ASP A 31 -24.14 -0.41 5.94
CA ASP A 31 -24.03 -0.07 4.52
C ASP A 31 -23.15 -1.15 3.90
N LYS A 32 -23.81 -2.15 3.32
CA LYS A 32 -23.16 -3.29 2.68
C LYS A 32 -22.63 -2.86 1.32
N TYR A 33 -21.56 -2.06 1.31
CA TYR A 33 -20.87 -1.67 0.09
C TYR A 33 -20.09 -2.86 -0.48
N GLU A 34 -20.17 -3.06 -1.78
CA GLU A 34 -19.43 -4.11 -2.46
C GLU A 34 -17.96 -3.70 -2.61
N THR A 35 -17.05 -4.51 -2.11
CA THR A 35 -15.61 -4.31 -2.33
C THR A 35 -15.25 -4.72 -3.75
N VAL A 36 -14.79 -3.76 -4.54
CA VAL A 36 -14.34 -4.00 -5.93
C VAL A 36 -12.82 -3.90 -6.05
N LYS A 37 -12.25 -4.58 -7.06
CA LYS A 37 -10.83 -4.43 -7.38
C LYS A 37 -10.59 -3.05 -7.99
N LEU A 38 -9.80 -2.23 -7.31
CA LEU A 38 -9.44 -0.90 -7.80
C LEU A 38 -8.39 -0.98 -8.92
N CYS A 39 -8.68 -0.36 -10.05
CA CYS A 39 -7.72 -0.19 -11.15
C CYS A 39 -6.73 0.91 -10.83
N TYR A 40 -5.46 0.68 -11.14
CA TYR A 40 -4.40 1.65 -10.93
C TYR A 40 -3.38 1.65 -12.08
N THR A 41 -2.59 2.71 -12.16
CA THR A 41 -1.40 2.83 -13.01
C THR A 41 -0.18 3.11 -12.16
N ILE A 42 1.01 2.85 -12.69
CA ILE A 42 2.25 3.33 -12.09
C ILE A 42 2.34 4.84 -12.37
N HIS A 43 2.44 5.67 -11.34
CA HIS A 43 2.57 7.11 -11.51
C HIS A 43 4.01 7.60 -11.30
N LYS A 44 4.71 7.17 -10.25
CA LYS A 44 6.13 7.48 -10.01
C LYS A 44 6.80 6.28 -9.34
N TYR A 45 8.13 6.27 -9.35
CA TYR A 45 8.93 5.29 -8.65
C TYR A 45 10.32 5.88 -8.43
N SER A 46 11.02 5.33 -7.45
CA SER A 46 12.38 5.73 -7.08
C SER A 46 13.42 5.30 -8.12
N SER A 47 13.45 4.02 -8.45
CA SER A 47 14.37 3.41 -9.41
C SER A 47 13.89 2.01 -9.79
N TYR A 48 14.54 1.38 -10.77
CA TYR A 48 14.36 -0.03 -11.10
C TYR A 48 15.63 -0.58 -11.73
N SER A 49 15.84 -1.89 -11.61
CA SER A 49 16.90 -2.61 -12.30
C SER A 49 16.42 -3.18 -13.63
N VAL A 50 17.35 -3.44 -14.56
CA VAL A 50 17.04 -3.92 -15.92
C VAL A 50 16.14 -5.16 -15.86
N ASN A 51 15.07 -5.17 -16.67
CA ASN A 51 14.00 -6.19 -16.73
C ASN A 51 13.03 -6.24 -15.54
N TYR A 52 13.27 -5.51 -14.44
CA TYR A 52 12.41 -5.48 -13.25
C TYR A 52 11.62 -4.18 -13.17
N ILE A 53 10.90 -3.86 -14.24
CA ILE A 53 10.19 -2.60 -14.40
C ILE A 53 9.03 -2.48 -13.39
N PRO A 54 8.66 -1.26 -12.98
CA PRO A 54 7.54 -0.99 -12.09
C PRO A 54 6.22 -1.66 -12.51
N GLU A 55 5.93 -1.68 -13.81
CA GLU A 55 4.69 -2.21 -14.39
C GLU A 55 4.51 -3.72 -14.13
N ASN A 56 5.58 -4.44 -13.84
CA ASN A 56 5.52 -5.87 -13.55
C ASN A 56 4.64 -6.20 -12.34
N ILE A 57 4.42 -5.26 -11.40
CA ILE A 57 3.52 -5.50 -10.24
C ILE A 57 2.04 -5.61 -10.65
N MET A 58 1.69 -5.15 -11.86
CA MET A 58 0.31 -5.16 -12.35
C MET A 58 -0.12 -6.57 -12.79
N VAL A 59 0.84 -7.47 -12.99
CA VAL A 59 0.62 -8.85 -13.43
C VAL A 59 1.01 -9.80 -12.31
N ASN A 60 0.08 -10.68 -11.91
CA ASN A 60 0.39 -11.75 -10.96
C ASN A 60 0.84 -13.01 -11.72
N ASN A 61 2.16 -13.15 -11.94
CA ASN A 61 2.75 -14.34 -12.55
C ASN A 61 3.80 -14.98 -11.62
N PRO A 62 3.39 -15.80 -10.64
CA PRO A 62 4.30 -16.40 -9.66
C PRO A 62 5.37 -17.34 -10.23
N SER A 63 5.18 -17.80 -11.47
CA SER A 63 6.11 -18.71 -12.15
C SER A 63 7.22 -17.98 -12.89
N ASP A 64 7.04 -16.69 -13.18
CA ASP A 64 8.04 -15.87 -13.87
C ASP A 64 8.88 -15.09 -12.84
N PRO A 65 10.19 -15.38 -12.71
CA PRO A 65 11.06 -14.67 -11.79
C PRO A 65 11.28 -13.19 -12.14
N LEU A 66 10.97 -12.78 -13.38
CA LEU A 66 11.07 -11.39 -13.82
C LEU A 66 9.79 -10.59 -13.58
N SER A 67 8.66 -11.24 -13.27
CA SER A 67 7.36 -10.60 -13.01
C SER A 67 7.31 -9.90 -11.63
N ARG A 68 8.25 -8.99 -11.41
CA ARG A 68 8.35 -8.15 -10.21
C ARG A 68 9.00 -6.81 -10.53
N TRP A 69 8.72 -5.83 -9.70
CA TRP A 69 9.53 -4.61 -9.61
C TRP A 69 10.67 -4.84 -8.62
N PHE A 70 11.87 -4.39 -8.99
CA PHE A 70 13.06 -4.48 -8.14
C PHE A 70 13.95 -3.28 -8.39
N THR A 71 14.57 -2.78 -7.33
CA THR A 71 15.54 -1.68 -7.34
C THR A 71 16.91 -2.23 -6.96
N ASP A 72 17.93 -1.86 -7.73
CA ASP A 72 19.33 -2.11 -7.42
C ASP A 72 19.97 -0.95 -6.65
N SER A 73 19.18 0.07 -6.28
CA SER A 73 19.65 1.19 -5.49
C SER A 73 19.92 0.77 -4.04
N THR A 74 21.08 1.19 -3.54
CA THR A 74 21.47 1.02 -2.14
C THR A 74 21.00 2.16 -1.25
N THR A 75 20.39 3.21 -1.83
CA THR A 75 19.89 4.35 -1.05
C THR A 75 18.63 3.97 -0.27
N PRO A 76 18.49 4.44 0.97
CA PRO A 76 17.25 4.27 1.71
C PRO A 76 16.09 4.97 1.00
N SER A 77 14.85 4.62 1.37
CA SER A 77 13.62 5.25 0.86
C SER A 77 13.27 4.93 -0.60
N GLN A 78 13.40 3.66 -0.98
CA GLN A 78 12.85 3.17 -2.25
C GLN A 78 11.32 3.10 -2.19
N TYR A 79 10.68 3.52 -3.28
CA TYR A 79 9.23 3.59 -3.41
C TYR A 79 8.75 3.32 -4.84
N ILE A 80 7.50 2.88 -4.94
CA ILE A 80 6.69 2.79 -6.15
C ILE A 80 5.33 3.37 -5.84
N MET A 81 4.75 4.10 -6.76
CA MET A 81 3.74 5.09 -6.46
C MET A 81 2.53 4.91 -7.41
N LEU A 82 1.37 4.46 -6.88
CA LEU A 82 0.25 3.95 -7.69
C LEU A 82 -0.93 4.90 -7.80
N LYS A 83 -1.27 5.36 -9.03
CA LYS A 83 -2.44 6.20 -9.30
C LYS A 83 -3.68 5.35 -9.50
N LEU A 84 -4.68 5.53 -8.64
CA LEU A 84 -6.00 4.97 -8.86
C LEU A 84 -6.69 5.68 -10.02
N LYS A 85 -7.49 4.93 -10.80
CA LYS A 85 -8.27 5.48 -11.92
C LYS A 85 -9.29 6.53 -11.47
N SER A 86 -9.84 6.36 -10.27
CA SER A 86 -10.80 7.26 -9.63
C SER A 86 -10.51 7.34 -8.13
N PRO A 87 -10.80 8.47 -7.47
CA PRO A 87 -10.79 8.56 -6.01
C PRO A 87 -11.65 7.44 -5.41
N SER A 88 -11.08 6.70 -4.47
CA SER A 88 -11.70 5.51 -3.90
C SER A 88 -11.24 5.29 -2.46
N ILE A 89 -12.09 4.69 -1.64
CA ILE A 89 -11.71 4.20 -0.32
C ILE A 89 -10.91 2.91 -0.49
N VAL A 90 -9.64 2.91 -0.09
CA VAL A 90 -8.76 1.75 -0.23
C VAL A 90 -8.75 0.96 1.07
N GLU A 91 -9.49 -0.13 1.12
CA GLU A 91 -9.61 -0.94 2.34
C GLU A 91 -8.48 -1.94 2.52
N THR A 92 -7.98 -2.51 1.42
CA THR A 92 -6.99 -3.58 1.46
C THR A 92 -5.93 -3.44 0.37
N ILE A 93 -4.76 -3.99 0.64
CA ILE A 93 -3.70 -4.19 -0.33
C ILE A 93 -3.29 -5.66 -0.34
N LYS A 94 -3.09 -6.21 -1.53
CA LYS A 94 -2.66 -7.61 -1.73
C LYS A 94 -1.30 -7.66 -2.39
N PHE A 95 -0.38 -8.40 -1.79
CA PHE A 95 0.93 -8.70 -2.32
C PHE A 95 0.93 -10.11 -2.91
N GLY A 96 1.18 -10.21 -4.22
CA GLY A 96 1.55 -11.46 -4.87
C GLY A 96 2.97 -11.87 -4.45
N LYS A 97 3.29 -13.16 -4.58
CA LYS A 97 4.61 -13.70 -4.26
C LYS A 97 5.11 -14.62 -5.36
N TYR A 98 6.42 -14.79 -5.41
CA TYR A 98 7.04 -15.80 -6.24
C TYR A 98 6.71 -17.21 -5.71
N ILE A 99 6.72 -18.20 -6.59
CA ILE A 99 6.39 -19.60 -6.23
C ILE A 99 7.36 -20.20 -5.20
N LYS A 100 8.55 -19.61 -5.01
CA LYS A 100 9.52 -19.97 -3.97
C LYS A 100 9.78 -18.77 -3.07
N ALA A 101 10.09 -19.03 -1.80
CA ALA A 101 10.54 -18.00 -0.88
C ALA A 101 11.75 -17.25 -1.47
N HIS A 102 11.75 -15.92 -1.40
CA HIS A 102 12.77 -15.11 -2.04
C HIS A 102 13.37 -14.09 -1.07
N VAL A 103 14.67 -13.81 -1.20
CA VAL A 103 15.39 -12.88 -0.31
C VAL A 103 14.91 -11.44 -0.42
N SER A 104 14.23 -11.10 -1.51
CA SER A 104 13.66 -9.77 -1.79
C SER A 104 12.29 -9.56 -1.14
N ASP A 105 11.75 -10.54 -0.42
CA ASP A 105 10.49 -10.35 0.30
C ASP A 105 10.65 -9.21 1.32
N LEU A 106 9.72 -8.26 1.27
CA LEU A 106 9.79 -7.02 2.05
C LEU A 106 9.61 -7.32 3.54
N LYS A 107 10.71 -7.49 4.27
CA LYS A 107 10.69 -7.71 5.74
C LYS A 107 9.97 -6.59 6.49
N LYS A 108 10.06 -5.36 5.99
CA LYS A 108 9.38 -4.18 6.51
C LYS A 108 9.00 -3.28 5.34
N PHE A 109 7.78 -2.77 5.33
CA PHE A 109 7.30 -1.78 4.39
C PHE A 109 6.23 -0.90 5.05
N GLN A 110 5.98 0.24 4.42
CA GLN A 110 4.91 1.15 4.79
C GLN A 110 4.05 1.46 3.58
N ILE A 111 2.74 1.59 3.81
CA ILE A 111 1.79 2.07 2.82
C ILE A 111 1.32 3.45 3.25
N LEU A 112 1.51 4.41 2.37
CA LEU A 112 1.01 5.76 2.52
C LEU A 112 -0.02 6.03 1.42
N GLY A 113 -0.98 6.90 1.70
CA GLY A 113 -1.98 7.32 0.73
C GLY A 113 -2.64 8.64 1.12
N GLY A 114 -3.19 9.30 0.12
CA GLY A 114 -3.81 10.63 0.23
C GLY A 114 -4.27 11.10 -1.14
N THR A 115 -4.98 12.23 -1.17
CA THR A 115 -5.42 12.91 -2.40
C THR A 115 -4.36 13.88 -2.93
N ASP A 116 -3.38 14.27 -2.11
CA ASP A 116 -2.24 15.12 -2.44
C ASP A 116 -0.92 14.36 -2.25
N GLU A 117 -0.06 14.36 -3.28
CA GLU A 117 1.24 13.71 -3.27
C GLU A 117 2.24 14.31 -2.26
N ASN A 118 2.03 15.56 -1.86
CA ASN A 118 2.86 16.24 -0.86
C ASN A 118 2.38 16.01 0.57
N ASN A 119 1.18 15.44 0.74
CA ASN A 119 0.55 15.25 2.04
C ASN A 119 -0.09 13.85 2.14
N LEU A 120 0.76 12.83 2.19
CA LEU A 120 0.34 11.45 2.34
C LEU A 120 0.26 11.03 3.81
N SER A 121 -0.78 10.28 4.14
CA SER A 121 -1.00 9.71 5.46
C SER A 121 -0.52 8.26 5.52
N LEU A 122 0.09 7.85 6.64
CA LEU A 122 0.44 6.46 6.90
C LEU A 122 -0.83 5.61 7.08
N LEU A 123 -1.00 4.60 6.22
CA LEU A 123 -2.14 3.69 6.21
C LEU A 123 -1.82 2.32 6.83
N LEU A 124 -0.57 1.87 6.71
CA LEU A 124 -0.10 0.59 7.22
C LEU A 124 1.44 0.60 7.40
N SER A 125 1.92 -0.03 8.47
CA SER A 125 3.32 -0.48 8.60
C SER A 125 3.31 -1.98 8.84
N ALA A 126 3.96 -2.76 7.98
CA ALA A 126 3.90 -4.22 8.00
C ALA A 126 5.17 -4.86 7.42
N GLY A 127 5.17 -6.18 7.29
CA GLY A 127 6.21 -6.97 6.64
C GLY A 127 5.61 -8.24 6.05
N LEU A 128 6.23 -8.76 4.99
CA LEU A 128 5.83 -10.02 4.35
C LEU A 128 6.52 -11.20 5.04
N LYS A 129 5.78 -12.31 5.14
CA LYS A 129 6.34 -13.61 5.52
C LYS A 129 7.24 -14.13 4.39
N LYS A 130 8.27 -14.90 4.75
CA LYS A 130 9.16 -15.57 3.80
C LYS A 130 8.57 -16.91 3.36
N ASP A 131 7.50 -16.84 2.59
CA ASP A 131 6.80 -17.98 2.00
C ASP A 131 6.31 -17.62 0.59
N SER A 132 5.65 -18.55 -0.10
CA SER A 132 5.09 -18.34 -1.44
C SER A 132 3.62 -17.92 -1.43
N SER A 133 3.02 -17.71 -0.25
CA SER A 133 1.59 -17.45 -0.12
C SER A 133 1.30 -15.96 -0.27
N PRO A 134 0.36 -15.54 -1.14
CA PRO A 134 0.00 -14.14 -1.26
C PRO A 134 -0.61 -13.61 0.04
N GLU A 135 -0.30 -12.37 0.39
CA GLU A 135 -0.74 -11.76 1.65
C GLU A 135 -1.62 -10.54 1.40
N THR A 136 -2.72 -10.43 2.15
CA THR A 136 -3.65 -9.29 2.08
C THR A 136 -3.66 -8.58 3.43
N PHE A 137 -3.48 -7.26 3.40
CA PHE A 137 -3.46 -6.42 4.59
C PHE A 137 -4.58 -5.40 4.53
N ARG A 138 -5.24 -5.17 5.67
CA ARG A 138 -6.21 -4.09 5.84
C ARG A 138 -5.48 -2.77 6.06
N LEU A 139 -5.90 -1.75 5.32
CA LEU A 139 -5.37 -0.39 5.42
C LEU A 139 -6.24 0.45 6.35
N ARG A 140 -5.63 1.42 7.03
CA ARG A 140 -6.38 2.49 7.68
C ARG A 140 -7.08 3.32 6.61
N HIS A 141 -8.40 3.34 6.63
CA HIS A 141 -9.26 4.01 5.64
C HIS A 141 -10.38 4.82 6.31
N ARG A 142 -10.22 5.11 7.61
CA ARG A 142 -11.11 5.95 8.40
C ARG A 142 -10.28 6.90 9.26
N THR A 143 -10.80 8.09 9.48
CA THR A 143 -10.27 9.07 10.44
C THR A 143 -10.56 8.61 11.87
N LEU A 144 -9.93 9.26 12.85
CA LEU A 144 -10.20 9.01 14.27
C LEU A 144 -11.66 9.28 14.65
N GLU A 145 -12.33 10.16 13.91
CA GLU A 145 -13.73 10.52 14.08
C GLU A 145 -14.68 9.54 13.37
N GLY A 146 -14.15 8.50 12.72
CA GLY A 146 -14.93 7.46 12.04
C GLY A 146 -15.41 7.83 10.64
N MET A 147 -15.01 9.00 10.12
CA MET A 147 -15.29 9.40 8.73
C MET A 147 -14.33 8.70 7.76
N TYR A 148 -14.79 8.46 6.53
CA TYR A 148 -13.99 7.86 5.46
C TYR A 148 -13.13 8.89 4.73
#